data_AF-A0A0G0IA51-F1
#
_entry.id   AF-A0A0G0IA51-F1
#
_cell.length_a   1.000
_cell.length_b   1.000
_cell.length_c   1.000
_cell.angle_alpha   90.00
_cell.angle_beta   90.00
_cell.angle_gamma   90.00
#
_symmetry.space_group_name_H-M   'P 1'
#
loop_
_entity.id
_entity.type
_entity.pdbx_description
1 polymer ?
#
loop_
_entity_poly.entity_id
_entity_poly.type
_entity_poly.pdbx_seq_one_letter_code
_entity_poly.pdbx_strand_id
1 'polypeptide(L)'
;MTRYLLWIILFILFCVRVIYFYQTQPSYPNDTKIRITDRITSEPIRYSNSQYIKLQGFKIYLPHYPEIYYGDRVVIEGKVQDDKLIEVRLVDKKEDKGFLYNFRRELLGFYQKSLPQPHSALIAGVTIGSKSNLGNDFWEALKKTGTAHVVVASGMNVTLVAKFLIATIVVFLPRKRAIPLALAGVWGYALLSGFEAPIIRAAVMGSITFASQEIGRLYYAWRALLISAFGMLFIRPEWITDVGFILSFAATASLMLFEAKVRKFIKFVPSIIREDFSTSLAAQVGVAPVLFVTFGQFNILSPIINAVVLWTIVPMTIIGMVSGIIGLIFEPIGTLILWLAYPLTSWFILVVGTFS
;
A
#
# COMPACT_ATOMS: atom_id res chain seq x y z
N MET A 1 -25.68 28.94 -5.29
CA MET A 1 -24.91 29.07 -6.53
C MET A 1 -23.40 28.87 -6.33
N THR A 2 -22.79 29.47 -5.30
CA THR A 2 -21.33 29.44 -5.02
C THR A 2 -20.70 28.07 -4.76
N ARG A 3 -21.45 27.10 -4.19
CA ARG A 3 -20.89 25.77 -3.87
C ARG A 3 -20.60 24.90 -5.09
N TYR A 4 -21.47 24.90 -6.09
CA TYR A 4 -21.27 24.11 -7.31
C TYR A 4 -20.20 24.74 -8.22
N LEU A 5 -20.11 26.06 -8.22
CA LEU A 5 -19.08 26.81 -8.96
C LEU A 5 -17.67 26.41 -8.51
N LEU A 6 -17.45 26.25 -7.21
CA LEU A 6 -16.14 25.83 -6.67
C LEU A 6 -15.75 24.42 -7.12
N TRP A 7 -16.70 23.48 -7.14
CA TRP A 7 -16.45 22.13 -7.65
C TRP A 7 -16.17 22.10 -9.16
N ILE A 8 -16.87 22.93 -9.93
CA ILE A 8 -16.65 23.06 -11.38
C ILE A 8 -15.26 23.64 -11.65
N ILE A 9 -14.86 24.70 -10.94
CA ILE A 9 -13.52 25.31 -11.07
C ILE A 9 -12.44 24.30 -10.71
N LEU A 10 -12.59 23.58 -9.59
CA LEU A 10 -11.66 22.53 -9.21
C LEU A 10 -11.57 21.48 -10.33
N PHE A 11 -12.70 20.95 -10.80
CA PHE A 11 -12.74 19.95 -11.85
C PHE A 11 -12.03 20.41 -13.14
N ILE A 12 -12.25 21.65 -13.57
CA ILE A 12 -11.57 22.24 -14.73
C ILE A 12 -10.05 22.31 -14.48
N LEU A 13 -9.62 22.83 -13.34
CA LEU A 13 -8.19 22.89 -12.97
C LEU A 13 -7.53 21.50 -12.97
N PHE A 14 -8.26 20.49 -12.54
CA PHE A 14 -7.80 19.11 -12.57
C PHE A 14 -7.68 18.56 -13.99
N CYS A 15 -8.70 18.73 -14.83
CA CYS A 15 -8.64 18.32 -16.23
C CYS A 15 -7.45 18.99 -16.92
N VAL A 16 -7.25 20.30 -16.73
CA VAL A 16 -6.09 21.03 -17.26
C VAL A 16 -4.78 20.44 -16.74
N ARG A 17 -4.66 20.18 -15.43
CA ARG A 17 -3.44 19.62 -14.83
C ARG A 17 -3.10 18.23 -15.36
N VAL A 18 -4.10 17.36 -15.55
CA VAL A 18 -3.95 16.01 -16.09
C VAL A 18 -3.60 16.04 -17.57
N ILE A 19 -4.32 16.84 -18.36
CA ILE A 19 -4.02 17.01 -19.79
C ILE A 19 -2.60 17.56 -19.96
N TYR A 20 -2.25 18.60 -19.21
CA TYR A 20 -0.91 19.17 -19.23
C TYR A 20 0.15 18.12 -18.87
N PHE A 21 -0.11 17.28 -17.85
CA PHE A 21 0.81 16.21 -17.47
C PHE A 21 1.04 15.21 -18.61
N TYR A 22 -0.02 14.68 -19.22
CA TYR A 22 0.13 13.72 -20.32
C TYR A 22 0.70 14.33 -21.60
N GLN A 23 0.43 15.61 -21.87
CA GLN A 23 1.01 16.33 -23.01
C GLN A 23 2.49 16.71 -22.80
N THR A 24 2.92 16.90 -21.54
CA THR A 24 4.32 17.24 -21.22
C THR A 24 5.17 16.02 -20.91
N GLN A 25 4.61 14.81 -20.91
CA GLN A 25 5.42 13.60 -20.81
C GLN A 25 6.31 13.47 -22.04
N PRO A 26 7.63 13.30 -21.87
CA PRO A 26 8.51 13.05 -22.99
C PRO A 26 8.11 11.73 -23.66
N SER A 27 7.63 11.81 -24.90
CA SER A 27 7.43 10.63 -25.74
C SER A 27 8.78 10.30 -26.39
N TYR A 28 9.33 9.13 -26.04
CA TYR A 28 10.59 8.67 -26.58
C TYR A 28 10.33 7.75 -27.77
N PRO A 29 10.88 8.04 -28.95
CA PRO A 29 10.81 7.13 -30.10
C PRO A 29 11.40 5.77 -29.75
N ASN A 30 10.85 4.69 -30.33
CA ASN A 30 11.44 3.36 -30.21
C ASN A 30 12.90 3.37 -30.72
N ASP A 31 13.76 2.59 -30.05
CA ASP A 31 15.22 2.49 -30.22
C ASP A 31 16.05 3.73 -29.79
N THR A 32 15.42 4.70 -29.12
CA THR A 32 16.16 5.83 -28.54
C THR A 32 16.88 5.40 -27.27
N LYS A 33 18.20 5.67 -27.19
CA LYS A 33 18.97 5.53 -25.93
C LYS A 33 18.64 6.70 -25.01
N ILE A 34 18.19 6.39 -23.80
CA ILE A 34 17.85 7.38 -22.79
C ILE A 34 18.65 7.13 -21.51
N ARG A 35 18.99 8.22 -20.82
CA ARG A 35 19.55 8.20 -19.46
C ARG A 35 18.51 8.76 -18.51
N ILE A 36 18.00 7.94 -17.61
CA ILE A 36 17.04 8.32 -16.59
C ILE A 36 17.78 8.49 -15.27
N THR A 37 17.63 9.67 -14.67
CA THR A 37 18.10 9.95 -13.30
C THR A 37 16.88 10.22 -12.44
N ASP A 38 16.58 9.30 -11.52
CA ASP A 38 15.39 9.45 -10.67
C ASP A 38 15.58 8.80 -9.30
N ARG A 39 14.69 9.15 -8.37
CA ARG A 39 14.61 8.55 -7.04
C ARG A 39 13.60 7.41 -7.04
N ILE A 40 13.97 6.29 -6.44
CA ILE A 40 13.06 5.14 -6.31
C ILE A 40 11.92 5.50 -5.34
N THR A 41 10.71 5.68 -5.88
CA THR A 41 9.49 6.00 -5.11
C THR A 41 8.62 4.80 -4.79
N SER A 42 8.96 3.61 -5.29
CA SER A 42 8.25 2.37 -5.04
C SER A 42 9.26 1.25 -4.82
N GLU A 43 9.00 0.37 -3.87
CA GLU A 43 9.96 -0.68 -3.55
C GLU A 43 10.15 -1.66 -4.74
N PRO A 44 11.40 -1.97 -5.13
CA PRO A 44 11.67 -2.92 -6.21
C PRO A 44 11.14 -4.31 -5.91
N ILE A 45 10.60 -4.99 -6.92
CA ILE A 45 10.26 -6.41 -6.83
C ILE A 45 11.51 -7.19 -7.23
N ARG A 46 12.03 -8.05 -6.35
CA ARG A 46 13.23 -8.84 -6.64
C ARG A 46 12.87 -10.25 -7.06
N TYR A 47 13.49 -10.65 -8.16
CA TYR A 47 13.52 -12.01 -8.67
C TYR A 47 14.89 -12.64 -8.41
N SER A 48 15.00 -13.96 -8.60
CA SER A 48 16.25 -14.70 -8.37
C SER A 48 17.47 -14.09 -9.07
N ASN A 49 17.30 -13.68 -10.34
CA ASN A 49 18.40 -13.15 -11.18
C ASN A 49 18.21 -11.70 -11.62
N SER A 50 17.05 -11.08 -11.32
CA SER A 50 16.75 -9.71 -11.75
C SER A 50 15.96 -8.95 -10.70
N GLN A 51 15.92 -7.64 -10.81
CA GLN A 51 15.05 -6.78 -10.03
C GLN A 51 14.23 -5.91 -10.98
N TYR A 52 12.95 -5.77 -10.66
CA TYR A 52 11.99 -4.97 -11.41
C TYR A 52 11.71 -3.66 -10.70
N ILE A 53 11.82 -2.58 -11.45
CA ILE A 53 11.45 -1.23 -11.02
C ILE A 53 10.61 -0.55 -12.08
N LYS A 54 9.70 0.32 -11.63
CA LYS A 54 8.95 1.22 -12.50
C LYS A 54 9.45 2.63 -12.30
N LEU A 55 9.96 3.26 -13.35
CA LEU A 55 10.52 4.61 -13.31
C LEU A 55 10.06 5.40 -14.53
N GLN A 56 9.49 6.58 -14.31
CA GLN A 56 8.98 7.46 -15.37
C GLN A 56 8.07 6.75 -16.38
N GLY A 57 7.21 5.84 -15.89
CA GLY A 57 6.32 5.04 -16.73
C GLY A 57 6.96 3.77 -17.32
N PHE A 58 8.28 3.70 -17.43
CA PHE A 58 8.98 2.55 -17.98
C PHE A 58 9.05 1.37 -17.01
N LYS A 59 8.87 0.18 -17.57
CA LYS A 59 9.17 -1.10 -16.90
C LYS A 59 10.63 -1.43 -17.13
N ILE A 60 11.40 -1.51 -16.05
CA ILE A 60 12.86 -1.71 -16.10
C ILE A 60 13.22 -2.99 -15.35
N TYR A 61 13.96 -3.86 -16.01
CA TYR A 61 14.55 -5.06 -15.41
C TYR A 61 16.06 -4.89 -15.34
N LEU A 62 16.60 -4.94 -14.12
CA LEU A 62 18.02 -4.82 -13.85
C LEU A 62 18.57 -6.14 -13.30
N PRO A 63 19.88 -6.39 -13.37
CA PRO A 63 20.52 -7.48 -12.64
C PRO A 63 20.21 -7.39 -11.14
N HIS A 64 20.19 -8.53 -10.45
CA HIS A 64 19.92 -8.58 -9.01
C HIS A 64 20.89 -7.73 -8.18
N TYR A 65 22.17 -7.68 -8.59
CA TYR A 65 23.20 -6.88 -7.94
C TYR A 65 23.69 -5.71 -8.84
N PRO A 66 23.93 -4.52 -8.27
CA PRO A 66 23.74 -4.16 -6.86
C PRO A 66 22.26 -4.04 -6.49
N GLU A 67 21.93 -4.38 -5.24
CA GLU A 67 20.56 -4.28 -4.74
C GLU A 67 20.10 -2.82 -4.69
N ILE A 68 18.95 -2.52 -5.27
CA ILE A 68 18.31 -1.20 -5.21
C ILE A 68 17.26 -1.22 -4.10
N TYR A 69 17.19 -0.14 -3.33
CA TYR A 69 16.22 0.05 -2.25
C TYR A 69 15.34 1.28 -2.50
N TYR A 70 14.18 1.29 -1.84
CA TYR A 70 13.31 2.46 -1.81
C TYR A 70 14.09 3.68 -1.31
N GLY A 71 13.97 4.83 -2.00
CA GLY A 71 14.66 6.08 -1.65
C GLY A 71 15.98 6.32 -2.36
N ASP A 72 16.64 5.27 -2.88
CA ASP A 72 17.91 5.39 -3.62
C ASP A 72 17.74 6.30 -4.86
N ARG A 73 18.79 7.05 -5.20
CA ARG A 73 18.89 7.72 -6.50
C ARG A 73 19.65 6.84 -7.46
N VAL A 74 19.04 6.52 -8.59
CA VAL A 74 19.62 5.65 -9.61
C VAL A 74 19.77 6.42 -10.92
N VAL A 75 20.87 6.15 -11.62
CA VAL A 75 21.11 6.58 -13.00
C VAL A 75 21.09 5.34 -13.86
N ILE A 76 20.12 5.26 -14.76
CA ILE A 76 19.88 4.10 -15.61
C ILE A 76 19.97 4.51 -17.07
N GLU A 77 20.71 3.74 -17.85
CA GLU A 77 20.75 3.87 -19.31
C GLU A 77 20.08 2.66 -19.94
N GLY A 78 19.38 2.88 -21.05
CA GLY A 78 18.84 1.79 -21.87
C GLY A 78 18.17 2.33 -23.13
N LYS A 79 17.69 1.42 -23.95
CA LYS A 79 16.92 1.71 -25.17
C LYS A 79 15.44 1.53 -24.94
N VAL A 80 14.64 2.46 -25.46
CA VAL A 80 13.18 2.41 -25.37
C VAL A 80 12.61 1.44 -26.41
N GLN A 81 11.77 0.50 -25.97
CA GLN A 81 10.95 -0.35 -26.83
C GLN A 81 9.61 -0.63 -26.15
N ASP A 82 8.51 -0.13 -26.73
CA ASP A 82 7.12 -0.43 -26.33
C ASP A 82 6.89 -0.37 -24.80
N ASP A 83 7.18 0.81 -24.21
CA ASP A 83 7.08 1.14 -22.78
C ASP A 83 8.04 0.35 -21.86
N LYS A 84 9.02 -0.35 -22.44
CA LYS A 84 10.10 -1.02 -21.71
C LYS A 84 11.45 -0.40 -22.05
N LEU A 85 12.35 -0.51 -21.08
CA LEU A 85 13.77 -0.27 -21.31
C LEU A 85 14.48 -1.61 -21.52
N ILE A 86 15.22 -1.71 -22.61
CA ILE A 86 16.02 -2.88 -22.99
C ILE A 86 17.49 -2.47 -23.03
N GLU A 87 18.41 -3.43 -22.94
CA GLU A 87 19.86 -3.18 -22.79
C GLU A 87 20.15 -2.29 -21.58
N VAL A 88 19.41 -2.53 -20.50
CA VAL A 88 19.43 -1.66 -19.33
C VAL A 88 20.74 -1.83 -18.57
N ARG A 89 21.40 -0.71 -18.30
CA ARG A 89 22.59 -0.63 -17.45
C ARG A 89 22.37 0.37 -16.32
N LEU A 90 22.62 -0.09 -15.10
CA LEU A 90 22.77 0.81 -13.95
C LEU A 90 24.14 1.50 -14.06
N VAL A 91 24.13 2.82 -14.25
CA VAL A 91 25.33 3.64 -14.41
C VAL A 91 25.85 4.10 -13.05
N ASP A 92 24.94 4.54 -12.18
CA ASP A 92 25.28 5.01 -10.85
C ASP A 92 24.13 4.73 -9.87
N LYS A 93 24.49 4.47 -8.61
CA LYS A 93 23.57 4.28 -7.50
C LYS A 93 24.09 5.09 -6.31
N LYS A 94 23.33 6.12 -5.94
CA LYS A 94 23.56 6.87 -4.72
C LYS A 94 22.53 6.44 -3.67
N GLU A 95 23.02 5.77 -2.64
CA GLU A 95 22.17 5.36 -1.52
C GLU A 95 21.58 6.58 -0.83
N ASP A 96 20.31 6.47 -0.49
CA ASP A 96 19.70 7.45 0.39
C ASP A 96 20.34 7.33 1.78
N LYS A 97 20.61 8.47 2.41
CA LYS A 97 21.13 8.52 3.78
C LYS A 97 20.12 9.14 4.74
N GLY A 98 18.88 9.33 4.29
CA GLY A 98 17.80 9.84 5.11
C GLY A 98 17.52 8.93 6.30
N PHE A 99 17.12 9.53 7.42
CA PHE A 99 16.71 8.81 8.63
C PHE A 99 15.69 7.69 8.34
N LEU A 100 14.68 7.99 7.50
CA LEU A 100 13.64 7.04 7.12
C LEU A 100 14.19 5.81 6.39
N TYR A 101 15.20 6.01 5.55
CA TYR A 101 15.84 4.94 4.80
C TYR A 101 16.61 4.01 5.73
N ASN A 102 17.44 4.58 6.62
CA ASN A 102 18.19 3.81 7.60
C ASN A 102 17.24 3.05 8.52
N PHE A 103 16.18 3.69 9.01
CA PHE A 103 15.18 3.06 9.86
C PHE A 103 14.48 1.87 9.16
N ARG A 104 14.08 2.01 7.88
CA ARG A 104 13.52 0.90 7.09
C ARG A 104 14.53 -0.23 6.93
N ARG A 105 15.79 0.09 6.64
CA ARG A 105 16.87 -0.89 6.45
C ARG A 105 17.16 -1.66 7.75
N GLU A 106 17.18 -0.98 8.89
CA GLU A 106 17.35 -1.61 10.19
C GLU A 106 16.17 -2.53 10.55
N LEU A 107 14.92 -2.09 10.31
CA LEU A 107 13.75 -2.96 10.48
C LEU A 107 13.82 -4.21 9.59
N LEU A 108 14.19 -4.05 8.32
CA LEU A 108 14.36 -5.18 7.40
C LEU A 108 15.45 -6.14 7.90
N GLY A 109 16.58 -5.61 8.35
CA GLY A 109 17.67 -6.40 8.91
C GLY A 109 17.24 -7.16 10.16
N PHE A 110 16.49 -6.51 11.06
CA PHE A 110 15.93 -7.14 12.25
C PHE A 110 14.99 -8.30 11.88
N TYR A 111 14.00 -8.09 11.00
CA TYR A 111 13.07 -9.14 10.60
C TYR A 111 13.79 -10.35 9.96
N GLN A 112 14.81 -10.11 9.12
CA GLN A 112 15.57 -11.17 8.46
C GLN A 112 16.45 -11.97 9.43
N LYS A 113 16.97 -11.35 10.49
CA LYS A 113 17.74 -12.05 11.52
C LYS A 113 16.84 -12.87 12.44
N SER A 114 15.66 -12.35 12.77
CA SER A 114 14.76 -12.96 13.76
C SER A 114 13.85 -14.06 13.20
N LEU A 115 13.57 -14.07 11.89
CA LEU A 115 12.69 -15.05 11.24
C LEU A 115 13.29 -15.59 9.93
N PRO A 116 13.11 -16.89 9.63
CA PRO A 116 13.52 -17.45 8.34
C PRO A 116 12.70 -16.90 7.18
N GLN A 117 13.22 -17.00 5.96
CA GLN A 117 12.42 -16.79 4.74
C GLN A 117 11.46 -17.98 4.54
N PRO A 118 10.22 -17.77 4.04
CA PRO A 118 9.62 -16.51 3.59
C PRO A 118 8.89 -15.71 4.70
N HIS A 119 8.92 -16.14 5.96
CA HIS A 119 8.20 -15.52 7.08
C HIS A 119 8.65 -14.09 7.35
N SER A 120 9.96 -13.82 7.30
CA SER A 120 10.50 -12.47 7.48
C SER A 120 10.08 -11.51 6.36
N ALA A 121 10.07 -11.97 5.10
CA ALA A 121 9.57 -11.18 3.98
C ALA A 121 8.06 -10.93 4.06
N LEU A 122 7.27 -11.90 4.51
CA LEU A 122 5.84 -11.73 4.73
C LEU A 122 5.57 -10.68 5.81
N ILE A 123 6.27 -10.74 6.95
CA ILE A 123 6.17 -9.72 8.01
C ILE A 123 6.58 -8.34 7.48
N ALA A 124 7.72 -8.24 6.80
CA ALA A 124 8.19 -6.97 6.23
C ALA A 124 7.20 -6.41 5.20
N GLY A 125 6.57 -7.27 4.40
CA GLY A 125 5.52 -6.91 3.45
C GLY A 125 4.30 -6.30 4.13
N VAL A 126 3.77 -6.97 5.17
CA VAL A 126 2.55 -6.50 5.84
C VAL A 126 2.79 -5.29 6.75
N THR A 127 3.99 -5.15 7.34
CA THR A 127 4.31 -4.06 8.26
C THR A 127 4.75 -2.79 7.54
N ILE A 128 5.79 -2.87 6.70
CA ILE A 128 6.43 -1.71 6.07
C ILE A 128 6.25 -1.69 4.54
N GLY A 129 5.43 -2.58 3.98
CA GLY A 129 5.17 -2.62 2.53
C GLY A 129 6.32 -3.18 1.71
N SER A 130 7.26 -3.90 2.35
CA SER A 130 8.46 -4.38 1.66
C SER A 130 8.19 -5.54 0.71
N LYS A 131 8.58 -5.36 -0.55
CA LYS A 131 8.45 -6.36 -1.63
C LYS A 131 9.79 -7.02 -1.98
N SER A 132 10.87 -6.50 -1.41
CA SER A 132 12.23 -6.77 -1.85
C SER A 132 12.69 -8.21 -1.63
N ASN A 133 12.09 -8.99 -0.71
CA ASN A 133 12.59 -10.34 -0.38
C ASN A 133 11.52 -11.44 -0.36
N LEU A 134 10.37 -11.25 -1.00
CA LEU A 134 9.29 -12.25 -0.99
C LEU A 134 9.68 -13.58 -1.68
N GLY A 135 10.69 -13.58 -2.55
CA GLY A 135 11.09 -14.76 -3.33
C GLY A 135 10.11 -15.03 -4.49
N ASN A 136 10.63 -15.60 -5.58
CA ASN A 136 9.84 -15.81 -6.80
C ASN A 136 8.67 -16.77 -6.58
N ASP A 137 8.95 -17.91 -5.97
CA ASP A 137 7.97 -18.98 -5.81
C ASP A 137 6.80 -18.53 -4.93
N PHE A 138 7.10 -17.84 -3.83
CA PHE A 138 6.07 -17.28 -2.95
C PHE A 138 5.31 -16.12 -3.62
N TRP A 139 5.99 -15.24 -4.37
CA TRP A 139 5.32 -14.18 -5.13
C TRP A 139 4.38 -14.74 -6.21
N GLU A 140 4.76 -15.83 -6.87
CA GLU A 140 3.89 -16.52 -7.80
C GLU A 140 2.71 -17.19 -7.11
N ALA A 141 2.93 -17.84 -5.97
CA ALA A 141 1.85 -18.41 -5.16
C ALA A 141 0.85 -17.34 -4.71
N LEU A 142 1.34 -16.16 -4.29
CA LEU A 142 0.52 -15.01 -3.94
C LEU A 142 -0.31 -14.49 -5.12
N LYS A 143 0.26 -14.46 -6.33
CA LYS A 143 -0.46 -14.05 -7.55
C LYS A 143 -1.54 -15.07 -7.90
N LYS A 144 -1.23 -16.37 -7.91
CA LYS A 144 -2.16 -17.46 -8.26
C LYS A 144 -3.33 -17.59 -7.29
N THR A 145 -3.08 -17.40 -5.99
CA THR A 145 -4.13 -17.39 -4.96
C THR A 145 -4.88 -16.07 -4.90
N GLY A 146 -4.41 -15.04 -5.62
CA GLY A 146 -4.97 -13.70 -5.59
C GLY A 146 -4.72 -12.97 -4.27
N THR A 147 -3.80 -13.43 -3.43
CA THR A 147 -3.49 -12.86 -2.10
C THR A 147 -2.38 -11.80 -2.15
N ALA A 148 -1.73 -11.59 -3.31
CA ALA A 148 -0.67 -10.60 -3.49
C ALA A 148 -1.08 -9.17 -3.07
N HIS A 149 -2.32 -8.78 -3.34
CA HIS A 149 -2.87 -7.47 -2.98
C HIS A 149 -3.08 -7.28 -1.46
N VAL A 150 -3.08 -8.37 -0.69
CA VAL A 150 -3.25 -8.35 0.76
C VAL A 150 -1.89 -8.20 1.45
N VAL A 151 -0.86 -8.88 0.94
CA VAL A 151 0.52 -8.84 1.46
C VAL A 151 1.18 -7.50 1.17
N VAL A 152 0.92 -6.94 -0.01
CA VAL A 152 1.37 -5.60 -0.36
C VAL A 152 0.49 -4.60 0.38
N ALA A 153 1.03 -4.04 1.48
CA ALA A 153 0.45 -3.02 2.35
C ALA A 153 -0.96 -2.53 1.96
N SER A 154 -1.95 -3.37 2.29
CA SER A 154 -3.34 -3.07 1.96
C SER A 154 -3.82 -1.87 2.80
N GLY A 155 -4.79 -1.10 2.27
CA GLY A 155 -5.39 0.02 3.01
C GLY A 155 -6.04 -0.38 4.35
N MET A 156 -6.27 -1.68 4.56
CA MET A 156 -6.72 -2.27 5.83
C MET A 156 -5.63 -2.19 6.91
N ASN A 157 -4.38 -2.53 6.57
CA ASN A 157 -3.23 -2.45 7.48
C ASN A 157 -3.08 -1.02 8.01
N VAL A 158 -3.20 -0.03 7.13
CA VAL A 158 -3.13 1.40 7.48
C VAL A 158 -4.24 1.81 8.43
N THR A 159 -5.47 1.46 8.12
CA THR A 159 -6.64 1.89 8.90
C THR A 159 -6.57 1.29 10.30
N LEU A 160 -6.02 0.08 10.43
CA LEU A 160 -5.85 -0.60 11.71
C LEU A 160 -4.64 -0.09 12.47
N VAL A 161 -3.52 0.21 11.81
CA VAL A 161 -2.41 0.95 12.43
C VAL A 161 -2.90 2.29 12.96
N ALA A 162 -3.69 3.03 12.18
CA ALA A 162 -4.32 4.26 12.62
C ALA A 162 -5.22 4.05 13.85
N LYS A 163 -6.12 3.05 13.82
CA LYS A 163 -6.99 2.72 14.97
C LYS A 163 -6.20 2.31 16.20
N PHE A 164 -5.16 1.49 16.03
CA PHE A 164 -4.28 1.04 17.10
C PHE A 164 -3.55 2.23 17.73
N LEU A 165 -2.92 3.09 16.92
CA LEU A 165 -2.28 4.31 17.40
C LEU A 165 -3.26 5.22 18.14
N ILE A 166 -4.46 5.45 17.60
CA ILE A 166 -5.49 6.24 18.28
C ILE A 166 -5.87 5.58 19.62
N ALA A 167 -6.15 4.28 19.63
CA ALA A 167 -6.58 3.56 20.81
C ALA A 167 -5.52 3.62 21.92
N THR A 168 -4.25 3.39 21.58
CA THR A 168 -3.14 3.46 22.53
C THR A 168 -2.91 4.88 23.03
N ILE A 169 -2.91 5.89 22.15
CA ILE A 169 -2.63 7.27 22.55
C ILE A 169 -3.76 7.84 23.44
N VAL A 170 -5.02 7.49 23.16
CA VAL A 170 -6.18 7.94 23.96
C VAL A 170 -6.15 7.39 25.39
N VAL A 171 -5.46 6.28 25.66
CA VAL A 171 -5.27 5.76 27.03
C VAL A 171 -4.44 6.73 27.88
N PHE A 172 -3.43 7.39 27.27
CA PHE A 172 -2.50 8.25 27.99
C PHE A 172 -2.84 9.75 27.88
N LEU A 173 -3.51 10.17 26.80
CA LEU A 173 -3.80 11.57 26.51
C LEU A 173 -5.30 11.80 26.24
N PRO A 174 -5.84 12.99 26.60
CA PRO A 174 -7.21 13.34 26.27
C PRO A 174 -7.41 13.39 24.75
N ARG A 175 -8.62 13.01 24.30
CA ARG A 175 -8.98 12.84 22.88
C ARG A 175 -8.56 14.02 21.98
N LYS A 176 -8.65 15.25 22.48
CA LYS A 176 -8.23 16.47 21.75
C LYS A 176 -6.74 16.49 21.36
N ARG A 177 -5.86 15.92 22.18
CA ARG A 177 -4.41 15.79 21.86
C ARG A 177 -4.07 14.45 21.21
N ALA A 178 -4.86 13.42 21.49
CA ALA A 178 -4.64 12.10 20.94
C ALA A 178 -4.89 12.03 19.43
N ILE A 179 -5.92 12.69 18.92
CA ILE A 179 -6.26 12.69 17.49
C ILE A 179 -5.15 13.30 16.61
N PRO A 180 -4.63 14.51 16.86
CA PRO A 180 -3.56 15.07 16.04
C PRO A 180 -2.27 14.26 16.13
N LEU A 181 -1.95 13.70 17.31
CA LEU A 181 -0.76 12.83 17.47
C LEU A 181 -0.91 11.51 16.71
N ALA A 182 -2.08 10.89 16.75
CA ALA A 182 -2.35 9.69 15.97
C ALA A 182 -2.34 9.98 14.47
N LEU A 183 -2.86 11.12 14.03
CA LEU A 183 -2.79 11.55 12.64
C LEU A 183 -1.34 11.75 12.19
N ALA A 184 -0.49 12.35 13.02
CA ALA A 184 0.95 12.43 12.78
C ALA A 184 1.58 11.04 12.68
N GLY A 185 1.18 10.09 13.53
CA GLY A 185 1.60 8.69 13.46
C GLY A 185 1.17 7.99 12.16
N VAL A 186 -0.04 8.26 11.65
CA VAL A 186 -0.51 7.74 10.35
C VAL A 186 0.31 8.30 9.19
N TRP A 187 0.64 9.59 9.21
CA TRP A 187 1.55 10.19 8.23
C TRP A 187 2.98 9.62 8.35
N GLY A 188 3.45 9.36 9.57
CA GLY A 188 4.69 8.63 9.83
C GLY A 188 4.67 7.22 9.23
N TYR A 189 3.56 6.50 9.39
CA TYR A 189 3.36 5.20 8.76
C TYR A 189 3.30 5.29 7.23
N ALA A 190 2.66 6.33 6.67
CA ALA A 190 2.63 6.58 5.22
C ALA A 190 4.03 6.80 4.63
N LEU A 191 4.89 7.52 5.37
CA LEU A 191 6.30 7.68 5.05
C LEU A 191 7.01 6.31 5.09
N LEU A 192 6.81 5.57 6.18
CA LEU A 192 7.44 4.27 6.43
C LEU A 192 7.01 3.16 5.49
N SER A 193 5.85 3.27 4.85
CA SER A 193 5.29 2.27 3.92
C SER A 193 5.55 2.61 2.46
N GLY A 194 6.20 3.75 2.18
CA GLY A 194 6.61 4.11 0.82
C GLY A 194 5.53 4.82 0.01
N PHE A 195 4.62 5.54 0.67
CA PHE A 195 3.62 6.39 0.00
C PHE A 195 2.68 5.63 -0.94
N GLU A 196 2.28 4.40 -0.60
CA GLU A 196 1.29 3.68 -1.39
C GLU A 196 -0.08 4.41 -1.36
N ALA A 197 -0.77 4.43 -2.50
CA ALA A 197 -2.00 5.20 -2.68
C ALA A 197 -3.11 4.93 -1.64
N PRO A 198 -3.37 3.66 -1.21
CA PRO A 198 -4.37 3.38 -0.17
C PRO A 198 -4.07 4.04 1.18
N ILE A 199 -2.79 4.23 1.47
CA ILE A 199 -2.25 4.75 2.73
C ILE A 199 -2.42 6.27 2.77
N ILE A 200 -2.04 6.94 1.68
CA ILE A 200 -2.19 8.38 1.54
C ILE A 200 -3.66 8.77 1.57
N ARG A 201 -4.54 8.03 0.88
CA ARG A 201 -5.99 8.26 0.94
C ARG A 201 -6.49 8.21 2.39
N ALA A 202 -6.11 7.18 3.14
CA ALA A 202 -6.52 7.04 4.54
C ALA A 202 -6.01 8.21 5.40
N ALA A 203 -4.76 8.62 5.23
CA ALA A 203 -4.17 9.76 5.92
C ALA A 203 -4.90 11.07 5.58
N VAL A 204 -5.16 11.33 4.30
CA VAL A 204 -5.87 12.53 3.81
C VAL A 204 -7.32 12.57 4.31
N MET A 205 -8.07 11.47 4.18
CA MET A 205 -9.44 11.40 4.69
C MET A 205 -9.50 11.54 6.22
N GLY A 206 -8.52 10.98 6.94
CA GLY A 206 -8.33 11.19 8.38
C GLY A 206 -8.10 12.66 8.73
N SER A 207 -7.22 13.34 7.98
CA SER A 207 -6.96 14.78 8.14
C SER A 207 -8.20 15.62 7.86
N ILE A 208 -8.98 15.30 6.82
CA ILE A 208 -10.24 15.99 6.52
C ILE A 208 -11.25 15.79 7.64
N THR A 209 -11.34 14.58 8.19
CA THR A 209 -12.23 14.27 9.32
C THR A 209 -11.87 15.10 10.54
N PHE A 210 -10.58 15.15 10.89
CA PHE A 210 -10.09 15.94 12.01
C PHE A 210 -10.33 17.44 11.80
N ALA A 211 -9.97 17.99 10.64
CA ALA A 211 -10.21 19.39 10.31
C ALA A 211 -11.71 19.75 10.35
N SER A 212 -12.59 18.84 9.92
CA SER A 212 -14.04 19.06 9.99
C SER A 212 -14.52 19.16 11.45
N GLN A 213 -13.97 18.35 12.35
CA GLN A 213 -14.30 18.39 13.78
C GLN A 213 -13.84 19.70 14.44
N GLU A 214 -12.62 20.17 14.14
CA GLU A 214 -12.08 21.42 14.70
C GLU A 214 -12.85 22.66 14.19
N ILE A 215 -13.28 22.67 12.92
CA ILE A 215 -14.05 23.78 12.34
C ILE A 215 -15.54 23.67 12.73
N GLY A 216 -15.96 22.61 13.43
CA GLY A 216 -17.37 22.39 13.81
C GLY A 216 -18.29 22.09 12.62
N ARG A 217 -17.76 21.53 11.53
CA ARG A 217 -18.53 21.19 10.32
C ARG A 217 -18.84 19.70 10.26
N LEU A 218 -20.01 19.38 9.71
CA LEU A 218 -20.41 18.00 9.44
C LEU A 218 -19.47 17.33 8.43
N TYR A 219 -18.94 16.18 8.81
CA TYR A 219 -18.15 15.32 7.93
C TYR A 219 -19.06 14.58 6.94
N TYR A 220 -18.82 14.78 5.65
CA TYR A 220 -19.51 14.05 4.58
C TYR A 220 -18.50 13.16 3.85
N ALA A 221 -18.58 11.85 4.06
CA ALA A 221 -17.63 10.89 3.51
C ALA A 221 -17.48 10.98 1.98
N TRP A 222 -18.55 11.26 1.23
CA TRP A 222 -18.47 11.42 -0.24
C TRP A 222 -17.64 12.63 -0.64
N ARG A 223 -17.77 13.74 0.09
CA ARG A 223 -16.98 14.94 -0.17
C ARG A 223 -15.52 14.70 0.19
N ALA A 224 -15.26 14.03 1.31
CA ALA A 224 -13.90 13.68 1.71
C ALA A 224 -13.23 12.75 0.68
N LEU A 225 -13.96 11.78 0.12
CA LEU A 225 -13.46 10.90 -0.94
C LEU A 225 -13.11 11.70 -2.21
N LEU A 226 -13.99 12.59 -2.67
CA LEU A 226 -13.73 13.41 -3.85
C LEU A 226 -12.57 14.40 -3.64
N ILE A 227 -12.50 15.07 -2.48
CA ILE A 227 -11.38 15.96 -2.14
C ILE A 227 -10.07 15.17 -2.08
N SER A 228 -10.08 13.97 -1.48
CA SER A 228 -8.91 13.10 -1.42
C SER A 228 -8.47 12.67 -2.81
N ALA A 229 -9.37 12.22 -3.68
CA ALA A 229 -9.04 11.83 -5.05
C ALA A 229 -8.42 13.00 -5.80
N PHE A 230 -9.06 14.17 -5.72
CA PHE A 230 -8.60 15.39 -6.36
C PHE A 230 -7.22 15.81 -5.89
N GLY A 231 -7.02 15.95 -4.58
CA GLY A 231 -5.75 16.40 -4.01
C GLY A 231 -4.61 15.44 -4.32
N MET A 232 -4.88 14.13 -4.26
CA MET A 232 -3.91 13.10 -4.60
C MET A 232 -3.49 13.17 -6.07
N LEU A 233 -4.45 13.21 -7.00
CA LEU A 233 -4.15 13.24 -8.44
C LEU A 233 -3.60 14.60 -8.90
N PHE A 234 -3.90 15.69 -8.21
CA PHE A 234 -3.32 17.00 -8.49
C PHE A 234 -1.81 17.03 -8.19
N ILE A 235 -1.39 16.37 -7.11
CA ILE A 235 0.02 16.24 -6.72
C ILE A 235 0.73 15.22 -7.61
N ARG A 236 0.13 14.03 -7.82
CA ARG A 236 0.68 12.95 -8.65
C ARG A 236 -0.36 12.41 -9.63
N PRO A 237 -0.42 12.95 -10.86
CA PRO A 237 -1.38 12.51 -11.88
C PRO A 237 -1.22 11.04 -12.29
N GLU A 238 -0.01 10.48 -12.18
CA GLU A 238 0.32 9.09 -12.54
C GLU A 238 -0.55 8.06 -11.80
N TRP A 239 -1.04 8.39 -10.60
CA TRP A 239 -1.89 7.52 -9.80
C TRP A 239 -3.24 7.21 -10.44
N ILE A 240 -3.67 7.95 -11.48
CA ILE A 240 -4.89 7.62 -12.22
C ILE A 240 -4.83 6.24 -12.88
N THR A 241 -3.61 5.77 -13.20
CA THR A 241 -3.35 4.43 -13.76
C THR A 241 -2.83 3.44 -12.72
N ASP A 242 -2.67 3.88 -11.47
CA ASP A 242 -2.18 3.03 -10.41
C ASP A 242 -3.29 2.09 -9.91
N VAL A 243 -3.02 0.80 -9.96
CA VAL A 243 -3.98 -0.24 -9.56
C VAL A 243 -4.35 -0.09 -8.08
N GLY A 244 -3.38 0.24 -7.22
CA GLY A 244 -3.62 0.45 -5.79
C GLY A 244 -4.54 1.65 -5.53
N PHE A 245 -4.38 2.73 -6.28
CA PHE A 245 -5.29 3.88 -6.25
C PHE A 245 -6.70 3.47 -6.68
N ILE A 246 -6.86 2.83 -7.84
CA ILE A 246 -8.18 2.43 -8.37
C ILE A 246 -8.90 1.49 -7.39
N LEU A 247 -8.23 0.43 -6.93
CA LEU A 247 -8.78 -0.53 -5.97
C LEU A 247 -9.21 0.14 -4.67
N SER A 248 -8.39 1.06 -4.16
CA SER A 248 -8.63 1.79 -2.92
C SER A 248 -9.87 2.67 -3.00
N PHE A 249 -9.98 3.51 -4.04
CA PHE A 249 -11.14 4.39 -4.22
C PHE A 249 -12.40 3.61 -4.59
N ALA A 250 -12.29 2.55 -5.40
CA ALA A 250 -13.41 1.66 -5.71
C ALA A 250 -13.93 0.95 -4.45
N ALA A 251 -13.05 0.43 -3.59
CA ALA A 251 -13.44 -0.21 -2.33
C ALA A 251 -14.21 0.77 -1.42
N THR A 252 -13.71 1.99 -1.24
CA THR A 252 -14.37 2.98 -0.38
C THR A 252 -15.70 3.45 -0.96
N ALA A 253 -15.76 3.73 -2.26
CA ALA A 253 -17.01 4.09 -2.92
C ALA A 253 -18.04 2.96 -2.82
N SER A 254 -17.61 1.71 -2.99
CA SER A 254 -18.47 0.54 -2.89
C SER A 254 -18.99 0.34 -1.47
N LEU A 255 -18.15 0.49 -0.45
CA LEU A 255 -18.56 0.46 0.96
C LEU A 255 -19.69 1.48 1.20
N MET A 256 -19.48 2.72 0.75
CA MET A 256 -20.44 3.80 0.96
C MET A 256 -21.78 3.62 0.22
N LEU A 257 -21.80 2.86 -0.88
CA LEU A 257 -23.02 2.56 -1.65
C LEU A 257 -23.74 1.29 -1.19
N PHE A 258 -22.98 0.26 -0.83
CA PHE A 258 -23.50 -1.09 -0.73
C PHE A 258 -23.47 -1.66 0.69
N GLU A 259 -22.67 -1.16 1.63
CA GLU A 259 -22.55 -1.72 2.98
C GLU A 259 -23.91 -1.85 3.68
N ALA A 260 -24.70 -0.77 3.70
CA ALA A 260 -26.02 -0.77 4.31
C ALA A 260 -27.01 -1.73 3.62
N LYS A 261 -26.88 -1.93 2.30
CA LYS A 261 -27.73 -2.86 1.52
C LYS A 261 -27.32 -4.30 1.81
N VAL A 262 -26.02 -4.59 1.76
CA VAL A 262 -25.45 -5.90 2.08
C VAL A 262 -25.84 -6.30 3.49
N ARG A 263 -25.64 -5.42 4.49
CA ARG A 263 -26.00 -5.67 5.90
C ARG A 263 -27.49 -6.03 6.09
N LYS A 264 -28.39 -5.46 5.28
CA LYS A 264 -29.82 -5.81 5.27
C LYS A 264 -30.11 -7.15 4.60
N PHE A 265 -29.30 -7.55 3.62
CA PHE A 265 -29.43 -8.81 2.91
C PHE A 265 -28.90 -9.99 3.74
N ILE A 266 -27.76 -9.81 4.43
CA ILE A 266 -27.11 -10.85 5.24
C ILE A 266 -27.65 -10.92 6.69
N LYS A 267 -28.96 -10.69 6.90
CA LYS A 267 -29.57 -10.73 8.24
C LYS A 267 -29.42 -12.09 8.93
N PHE A 268 -29.23 -13.16 8.17
CA PHE A 268 -28.98 -14.51 8.68
C PHE A 268 -27.61 -14.66 9.38
N VAL A 269 -26.67 -13.74 9.13
CA VAL A 269 -25.34 -13.75 9.76
C VAL A 269 -25.43 -13.23 11.20
N PRO A 270 -24.78 -13.87 12.19
CA PRO A 270 -24.76 -13.40 13.59
C PRO A 270 -24.31 -11.95 13.74
N SER A 271 -24.92 -11.19 14.64
CA SER A 271 -24.67 -9.75 14.82
C SER A 271 -23.20 -9.42 15.09
N ILE A 272 -22.49 -10.28 15.81
CA ILE A 272 -21.08 -10.13 16.19
C ILE A 272 -20.17 -9.98 14.96
N ILE A 273 -20.41 -10.76 13.91
CA ILE A 273 -19.57 -10.76 12.69
C ILE A 273 -20.24 -10.06 11.51
N ARG A 274 -21.52 -9.68 11.64
CA ARG A 274 -22.30 -9.10 10.54
C ARG A 274 -21.70 -7.81 10.01
N GLU A 275 -21.14 -6.98 10.88
CA GLU A 275 -20.56 -5.69 10.50
C GLU A 275 -19.31 -5.88 9.64
N ASP A 276 -18.35 -6.65 10.13
CA ASP A 276 -17.11 -6.98 9.40
C ASP A 276 -17.40 -7.74 8.10
N PHE A 277 -18.33 -8.70 8.13
CA PHE A 277 -18.71 -9.46 6.94
C PHE A 277 -19.41 -8.58 5.89
N SER A 278 -20.29 -7.66 6.33
CA SER A 278 -20.94 -6.71 5.42
C SER A 278 -19.97 -5.72 4.79
N THR A 279 -18.98 -5.27 5.57
CA THR A 279 -17.91 -4.37 5.12
C THR A 279 -17.07 -5.04 4.04
N SER A 280 -16.65 -6.29 4.29
CA SER A 280 -15.84 -7.08 3.37
C SER A 280 -16.57 -7.37 2.04
N LEU A 281 -17.81 -7.87 2.12
CA LEU A 281 -18.63 -8.12 0.93
C LEU A 281 -18.89 -6.85 0.13
N ALA A 282 -19.22 -5.75 0.80
CA ALA A 282 -19.46 -4.48 0.13
C ALA A 282 -18.20 -3.95 -0.57
N ALA A 283 -17.02 -4.08 0.05
CA ALA A 283 -15.76 -3.72 -0.60
C ALA A 283 -15.48 -4.62 -1.83
N GLN A 284 -15.71 -5.93 -1.71
CA GLN A 284 -15.48 -6.89 -2.80
C GLN A 284 -16.32 -6.60 -4.05
N VAL A 285 -17.56 -6.14 -3.90
CA VAL A 285 -18.43 -5.77 -5.04
C VAL A 285 -17.76 -4.71 -5.94
N GLY A 286 -17.10 -3.71 -5.36
CA GLY A 286 -16.43 -2.66 -6.14
C GLY A 286 -15.03 -3.07 -6.61
N VAL A 287 -14.35 -3.92 -5.86
CA VAL A 287 -12.97 -4.34 -6.12
C VAL A 287 -12.89 -5.46 -7.16
N ALA A 288 -13.84 -6.40 -7.15
CA ALA A 288 -13.81 -7.59 -8.01
C ALA A 288 -13.72 -7.29 -9.52
N PRO A 289 -14.46 -6.33 -10.09
CA PRO A 289 -14.33 -5.99 -11.51
C PRO A 289 -12.94 -5.45 -11.85
N VAL A 290 -12.36 -4.63 -10.96
CA VAL A 290 -11.02 -4.05 -11.15
C VAL A 290 -9.97 -5.15 -11.11
N LEU A 291 -10.07 -6.07 -10.15
CA LEU A 291 -9.17 -7.23 -10.07
C LEU A 291 -9.25 -8.09 -11.32
N PHE A 292 -10.47 -8.34 -11.83
CA PHE A 292 -10.69 -9.15 -13.03
C PHE A 292 -10.02 -8.54 -14.27
N VAL A 293 -10.24 -7.25 -14.52
CA VAL A 293 -9.65 -6.53 -15.65
C VAL A 293 -8.14 -6.42 -15.54
N THR A 294 -7.62 -6.21 -14.32
CA THR A 294 -6.19 -5.92 -14.11
C THR A 294 -5.33 -7.18 -14.13
N PHE A 295 -5.78 -8.25 -13.46
CA PHE A 295 -4.94 -9.43 -13.23
C PHE A 295 -5.26 -10.59 -14.16
N GLY A 296 -6.42 -10.60 -14.83
CA GLY A 296 -6.79 -11.62 -15.81
C GLY A 296 -6.86 -13.06 -15.28
N GLN A 297 -6.67 -13.25 -13.96
CA GLN A 297 -6.67 -14.54 -13.29
C GLN A 297 -7.78 -14.52 -12.23
N PHE A 298 -8.92 -15.14 -12.56
CA PHE A 298 -10.00 -15.36 -11.61
C PHE A 298 -9.82 -16.74 -10.98
N ASN A 299 -9.07 -16.80 -9.88
CA ASN A 299 -9.16 -17.97 -9.02
C ASN A 299 -10.49 -17.88 -8.27
N ILE A 300 -11.46 -18.74 -8.63
CA ILE A 300 -12.78 -18.83 -8.00
C ILE A 300 -12.66 -19.01 -6.49
N LEU A 301 -11.59 -19.66 -6.03
CA LEU A 301 -11.31 -19.87 -4.60
C LEU A 301 -10.67 -18.65 -3.93
N SER A 302 -10.22 -17.63 -4.68
CA SER A 302 -9.55 -16.45 -4.12
C SER A 302 -10.36 -15.75 -3.01
N PRO A 303 -11.69 -15.52 -3.12
CA PRO A 303 -12.47 -14.96 -2.02
C PRO A 303 -12.44 -15.82 -0.75
N ILE A 304 -12.43 -17.15 -0.90
CA ILE A 304 -12.38 -18.10 0.22
C ILE A 304 -10.98 -18.09 0.85
N ILE A 305 -9.93 -18.18 0.03
CA ILE A 305 -8.53 -18.12 0.48
C ILE A 305 -8.29 -16.79 1.20
N ASN A 306 -8.71 -15.66 0.62
CA ASN A 306 -8.62 -14.35 1.26
C ASN A 306 -9.37 -14.34 2.59
N ALA A 307 -10.58 -14.88 2.70
CA ALA A 307 -11.30 -14.93 3.99
C ALA A 307 -10.55 -15.75 5.07
N VAL A 308 -9.96 -16.88 4.68
CA VAL A 308 -9.20 -17.76 5.59
C VAL A 308 -7.86 -17.17 6.01
N VAL A 309 -7.33 -16.23 5.24
CA VAL A 309 -5.99 -15.66 5.44
C VAL A 309 -6.04 -14.24 6.01
N LEU A 310 -7.04 -13.44 5.68
CA LEU A 310 -7.11 -12.01 6.01
C LEU A 310 -7.10 -11.73 7.52
N TRP A 311 -7.63 -12.65 8.34
CA TRP A 311 -7.64 -12.50 9.80
C TRP A 311 -6.22 -12.53 10.40
N THR A 312 -5.23 -13.14 9.75
CA THR A 312 -3.84 -13.18 10.25
C THR A 312 -3.08 -11.88 10.00
N ILE A 313 -3.47 -11.12 8.97
CA ILE A 313 -2.78 -9.90 8.54
C ILE A 313 -2.75 -8.85 9.65
N VAL A 314 -3.87 -8.67 10.34
CA VAL A 314 -4.01 -7.62 11.35
C VAL A 314 -3.11 -7.88 12.56
N PRO A 315 -3.18 -9.07 13.22
CA PRO A 315 -2.26 -9.37 14.31
C PRO A 315 -0.80 -9.38 13.86
N MET A 316 -0.49 -9.88 12.66
CA MET A 316 0.88 -9.86 12.12
C MET A 316 1.42 -8.44 11.95
N THR A 317 0.60 -7.52 11.46
CA THR A 317 0.99 -6.11 11.28
C THR A 317 1.30 -5.46 12.63
N ILE A 318 0.44 -5.69 13.65
CA ILE A 318 0.64 -5.13 15.00
C ILE A 318 1.87 -5.74 15.65
N ILE A 319 1.97 -7.07 15.69
CA ILE A 319 3.10 -7.79 16.28
C ILE A 319 4.40 -7.35 15.61
N GLY A 320 4.44 -7.34 14.27
CA GLY A 320 5.64 -6.96 13.52
C GLY A 320 6.03 -5.49 13.72
N MET A 321 5.07 -4.58 13.83
CA MET A 321 5.37 -3.16 14.10
C MET A 321 5.91 -2.97 15.53
N VAL A 322 5.27 -3.56 16.53
CA VAL A 322 5.67 -3.49 17.93
C VAL A 322 7.04 -4.16 18.13
N SER A 323 7.21 -5.37 17.58
CA SER A 323 8.47 -6.11 17.66
C SER A 323 9.60 -5.40 16.93
N GLY A 324 9.32 -4.76 15.79
CA GLY A 324 10.28 -3.95 15.06
C GLY A 324 10.77 -2.77 15.89
N ILE A 325 9.85 -1.95 16.41
CA ILE A 325 10.21 -0.78 17.22
C ILE A 325 10.98 -1.18 18.49
N ILE A 326 10.51 -2.20 19.21
CA ILE A 326 11.19 -2.70 20.42
C ILE A 326 12.52 -3.35 20.06
N GLY A 327 12.59 -4.12 18.97
CA GLY A 327 13.78 -4.83 18.52
C GLY A 327 14.93 -3.90 18.13
N LEU A 328 14.63 -2.71 17.63
CA LEU A 328 15.65 -1.68 17.36
C LEU A 328 16.26 -1.10 18.64
N ILE A 329 15.55 -1.12 19.77
CA ILE A 329 16.03 -0.63 21.07
C ILE A 329 16.65 -1.77 21.88
N PHE A 330 16.00 -2.94 21.86
CA PHE A 330 16.37 -4.14 22.61
C PHE A 330 16.01 -5.41 21.82
N GLU A 331 16.97 -5.86 21.01
CA GLU A 331 16.83 -6.98 20.06
C GLU A 331 16.24 -8.28 20.65
N PRO A 332 16.61 -8.73 21.87
CA PRO A 332 16.08 -9.98 22.43
C PRO A 332 14.56 -9.95 22.70
N ILE A 333 14.05 -8.84 23.27
CA ILE A 333 12.61 -8.70 23.54
C ILE A 333 11.85 -8.54 22.22
N GLY A 334 12.40 -7.76 21.28
CA GLY A 334 11.81 -7.63 19.95
C GLY A 334 11.66 -9.01 19.29
N THR A 335 12.71 -9.82 19.33
CA THR A 335 12.70 -11.18 18.74
C THR A 335 11.68 -12.08 19.41
N LEU A 336 11.58 -12.05 20.75
CA LEU A 336 10.59 -12.82 21.50
C LEU A 336 9.15 -12.45 21.12
N ILE A 337 8.86 -11.16 20.97
CA ILE A 337 7.54 -10.69 20.52
C ILE A 337 7.29 -11.12 19.07
N LEU A 338 8.30 -11.01 18.20
CA LEU A 338 8.18 -11.38 16.79
C LEU A 338 7.91 -12.88 16.60
N TRP A 339 8.42 -13.75 17.48
CA TRP A 339 8.10 -15.17 17.46
C TRP A 339 6.60 -15.46 17.67
N LEU A 340 5.85 -14.57 18.31
CA LEU A 340 4.38 -14.68 18.39
C LEU A 340 3.72 -14.57 17.00
N ALA A 341 4.39 -13.95 16.03
CA ALA A 341 3.92 -13.87 14.64
C ALA A 341 4.22 -15.15 13.83
N TYR A 342 5.10 -16.03 14.31
CA TYR A 342 5.50 -17.25 13.61
C TYR A 342 4.34 -18.23 13.30
N PRO A 343 3.41 -18.53 14.22
CA PRO A 343 2.26 -19.38 13.88
C PRO A 343 1.33 -18.74 12.85
N LEU A 344 1.15 -17.42 12.91
CA LEU A 344 0.29 -16.67 11.99
C LEU A 344 0.86 -16.63 10.57
N THR A 345 2.15 -16.37 10.46
CA THR A 345 2.88 -16.40 9.18
C THR A 345 2.91 -17.82 8.61
N SER A 346 3.11 -18.83 9.45
CA SER A 346 3.09 -20.24 9.02
C SER A 346 1.71 -20.66 8.50
N TRP A 347 0.63 -20.24 9.16
CA TRP A 347 -0.73 -20.46 8.67
C TRP A 347 -0.96 -19.80 7.31
N PHE A 348 -0.56 -18.52 7.18
CA PHE A 348 -0.67 -17.78 5.93
C PHE A 348 0.05 -18.51 4.79
N ILE A 349 1.31 -18.89 5.01
CA ILE A 349 2.15 -19.54 4.00
C ILE A 349 1.59 -20.91 3.63
N LEU A 350 1.13 -21.70 4.62
CA LEU A 350 0.54 -23.02 4.37
C LEU A 350 -0.71 -22.92 3.51
N VAL A 351 -1.63 -22.01 3.83
CA VAL A 351 -2.86 -21.80 3.04
C VAL A 351 -2.50 -21.34 1.62
N VAL A 352 -1.60 -20.37 1.48
CA VAL A 352 -1.20 -19.92 0.13
C VAL A 352 -0.53 -21.04 -0.66
N GLY A 353 0.34 -21.85 -0.04
CA GLY A 353 1.01 -22.97 -0.70
C GLY A 353 0.07 -24.13 -1.07
N THR A 354 -1.00 -24.37 -0.31
CA THR A 354 -1.97 -25.43 -0.62
C THR A 354 -2.90 -25.08 -1.79
N PHE A 355 -3.13 -23.79 -2.03
CA PHE A 355 -4.04 -23.32 -3.08
C PHE A 355 -3.34 -22.68 -4.30
N SER A 356 -1.99 -22.71 -4.35
CA SER A 356 -1.18 -22.16 -5.46
C SER A 356 -0.89 -23.13 -6.59
#